data_AF-A0A9D4G8Q0-F1
#
_entry.id   AF-A0A9D4G8Q0-F1
#
_cell.length_a   1.000
_cell.length_b   1.000
_cell.length_c   1.000
_cell.angle_alpha   90.00
_cell.angle_beta   90.00
_cell.angle_gamma   90.00
#
_symmetry.space_group_name_H-M   'P 1'
#
loop_
_entity.id
_entity.type
_entity.pdbx_description
1 polymer ?
#
loop_
_entity_poly.entity_id
_entity_poly.type
_entity_poly.pdbx_seq_one_letter_code
_entity_poly.pdbx_strand_id
1 'polypeptide(L)'
;MYRVNAPGHFKMNLEAELCIQLTNIDSFLNATKCSWVKRYLDNTNTSKWKLFYQKILEKYGDSLLFECNISNTILHEIANKNIFLSDVISAWSDVTHNLETQTSSKTFLWNNKDITSNNKTFFYKDWYERSI
;
A
#
# COMPACT_ATOMS: atom_id res chain seq x y z
N MET A 1 37.47 -36.80 20.83
CA MET A 1 36.26 -36.06 21.24
C MET A 1 35.61 -35.49 19.98
N TYR A 2 34.72 -36.26 19.33
CA TYR A 2 33.98 -35.81 18.14
C TYR A 2 32.56 -35.47 18.57
N ARG A 3 32.17 -34.19 18.50
CA ARG A 3 30.75 -33.81 18.63
C ARG A 3 30.09 -34.13 17.30
N VAL A 4 29.29 -35.19 17.28
CA VAL A 4 28.36 -35.48 16.19
C VAL A 4 27.24 -34.46 16.28
N ASN A 5 27.20 -33.48 15.38
CA ASN A 5 26.07 -32.56 15.29
C ASN A 5 24.84 -33.37 14.88
N ALA A 6 23.81 -33.35 15.74
CA ALA A 6 22.56 -34.05 15.49
C ALA A 6 21.91 -33.49 14.20
N PRO A 7 21.42 -34.35 13.28
CA PRO A 7 20.93 -33.95 11.96
C PRO A 7 19.79 -32.92 11.98
N GLY A 8 19.03 -32.82 13.09
CA GLY A 8 18.00 -31.81 13.27
C GLY A 8 18.53 -30.38 13.39
N HIS A 9 19.74 -30.18 13.93
CA HIS A 9 20.30 -28.85 14.18
C HIS A 9 20.80 -28.17 12.89
N PHE A 10 21.24 -28.96 11.91
CA PHE A 10 21.64 -28.47 10.59
C PHE A 10 20.43 -28.10 9.73
N LYS A 11 19.38 -28.93 9.76
CA LYS A 11 18.12 -28.66 9.04
C LYS A 11 17.44 -27.38 9.54
N MET A 12 17.39 -27.19 10.85
CA MET A 12 16.80 -26.00 11.47
C MET A 12 17.56 -24.71 11.13
N ASN A 13 18.90 -24.77 11.04
CA ASN A 13 19.71 -23.63 10.62
C ASN A 13 19.50 -23.27 9.14
N LEU A 14 19.40 -24.27 8.26
CA LEU A 14 19.12 -24.04 6.84
C LEU A 14 17.72 -23.43 6.63
N GLU A 15 16.72 -23.93 7.36
CA GLU A 15 15.37 -23.38 7.35
C GLU A 15 15.33 -21.92 7.84
N ALA A 16 16.10 -21.60 8.88
CA ALA A 16 16.23 -20.24 9.39
C ALA A 16 16.90 -19.29 8.37
N GLU A 17 17.99 -19.72 7.72
CA GLU A 17 18.67 -18.93 6.68
C GLU A 17 17.75 -18.65 5.48
N LEU A 18 17.01 -19.67 5.02
CA LEU A 18 16.03 -19.51 3.94
C LEU A 18 14.92 -18.52 4.32
N CYS A 19 14.41 -18.60 5.56
CA CYS A 19 13.37 -17.69 6.05
C CYS A 19 13.83 -16.23 6.08
N ILE A 20 15.08 -15.99 6.52
CA ILE A 20 15.69 -14.64 6.53
C ILE A 20 15.87 -14.12 5.09
N GLN A 21 16.33 -14.97 4.17
CA GLN A 21 16.47 -14.58 2.76
C GLN A 21 15.14 -14.19 2.11
N LEU A 22 14.09 -14.98 2.34
CA LEU A 22 12.74 -14.68 1.86
C LEU A 22 12.23 -13.34 2.42
N THR A 23 12.40 -13.12 3.72
CA THR A 23 12.02 -11.86 4.38
C THR A 23 12.74 -10.65 3.76
N ASN A 24 14.02 -10.78 3.42
CA ASN A 24 14.79 -9.73 2.75
C ASN A 24 14.27 -9.43 1.34
N ILE A 25 13.88 -10.46 0.58
CA ILE A 25 13.30 -10.30 -0.76
C ILE A 25 11.96 -9.57 -0.69
N ASP A 26 11.06 -9.99 0.21
CA ASP A 26 9.75 -9.36 0.37
C ASP A 26 9.88 -7.90 0.79
N SER A 27 10.80 -7.62 1.72
CA SER A 27 11.12 -6.25 2.15
C SER A 27 11.65 -5.41 0.99
N PHE A 28 12.53 -5.96 0.15
CA PHE A 28 13.05 -5.28 -1.03
C PHE A 28 11.96 -4.99 -2.07
N LEU A 29 11.08 -5.95 -2.32
CA LEU A 29 9.95 -5.78 -3.24
C LEU A 29 8.99 -4.70 -2.75
N ASN A 30 8.64 -4.70 -1.46
CA ASN A 30 7.80 -3.67 -0.85
C ASN A 30 8.46 -2.29 -0.88
N ALA A 31 9.76 -2.20 -0.58
CA ALA A 31 10.52 -0.95 -0.70
C ALA A 31 10.54 -0.41 -2.13
N THR A 32 10.64 -1.30 -3.12
CA THR A 32 10.60 -0.93 -4.55
C THR A 32 9.22 -0.39 -4.95
N LYS A 33 8.15 -1.04 -4.50
CA LYS A 33 6.75 -0.57 -4.69
C LYS A 33 6.54 0.80 -4.04
N CYS A 34 6.99 0.99 -2.80
CA CYS A 34 6.90 2.29 -2.12
C CYS A 34 7.72 3.37 -2.83
N SER A 35 8.89 3.02 -3.36
CA SER A 35 9.71 3.94 -4.16
C SER A 35 9.01 4.33 -5.47
N TRP A 36 8.23 3.43 -6.05
CA TRP A 36 7.39 3.75 -7.21
C TRP A 36 6.34 4.80 -6.84
N VAL A 37 5.66 4.67 -5.70
CA VAL A 37 4.68 5.66 -5.21
C VAL A 37 5.34 7.02 -4.99
N LYS A 38 6.52 7.06 -4.34
CA LYS A 38 7.27 8.31 -4.15
C LYS A 38 7.57 9.02 -5.49
N ARG A 39 8.00 8.27 -6.50
CA ARG A 39 8.23 8.82 -7.86
C ARG A 39 6.94 9.25 -8.53
N TYR A 40 5.83 8.59 -8.24
CA TYR A 40 4.52 8.95 -8.78
C TYR A 40 4.03 10.29 -8.21
N LEU A 41 4.11 10.44 -6.88
CA LEU A 41 3.71 11.65 -6.16
C LEU A 41 4.65 12.84 -6.38
N ASP A 42 5.86 12.61 -6.89
CA ASP A 42 6.78 13.68 -7.25
C ASP A 42 6.23 14.51 -8.43
N ASN A 43 5.83 15.75 -8.16
CA ASN A 43 5.28 16.68 -9.14
C ASN A 43 6.28 17.11 -10.21
N THR A 44 7.58 16.97 -9.96
CA THR A 44 8.64 17.30 -10.93
C THR A 44 8.85 16.17 -11.95
N ASN A 45 8.35 14.97 -11.66
CA ASN A 45 8.45 13.82 -12.55
C ASN A 45 7.49 13.97 -13.74
N THR A 46 8.06 14.09 -14.95
CA THR A 46 7.34 14.23 -16.23
C THR A 46 7.36 12.94 -17.07
N SER A 47 7.72 11.81 -16.47
CA SER A 47 7.82 10.54 -17.17
C SER A 47 6.49 10.11 -17.79
N LYS A 48 6.51 9.59 -19.03
CA LYS A 48 5.30 9.16 -19.75
C LYS A 48 4.50 8.07 -19.01
N TRP A 49 5.17 7.19 -18.27
CA TRP A 49 4.48 6.18 -17.47
C TRP A 49 3.61 6.80 -16.37
N LYS A 50 4.03 7.93 -15.78
CA LYS A 50 3.24 8.63 -14.75
C LYS A 50 1.91 9.10 -15.33
N LEU A 51 1.93 9.73 -16.50
CA LEU A 51 0.70 10.18 -17.20
C LEU A 51 -0.26 9.03 -17.48
N PHE A 52 0.26 7.86 -17.85
CA PHE A 52 -0.54 6.66 -18.06
C PHE A 52 -1.24 6.21 -16.77
N TYR A 53 -0.50 6.16 -15.66
CA TYR A 53 -1.06 5.75 -14.38
C TYR A 53 -1.99 6.81 -13.76
N GLN A 54 -1.74 8.10 -13.99
CA GLN A 54 -2.67 9.17 -13.64
C GLN A 54 -4.04 8.96 -14.28
N LYS A 55 -4.10 8.64 -15.57
CA LYS A 55 -5.38 8.32 -16.23
C LYS A 55 -6.07 7.09 -15.64
N ILE A 56 -5.32 6.09 -15.16
CA ILE A 56 -5.91 4.90 -14.52
C ILE A 56 -6.45 5.24 -13.13
N LEU A 57 -5.72 6.06 -12.38
CA LEU A 57 -6.00 6.39 -10.98
C LEU A 57 -6.95 7.59 -10.82
N GLU A 58 -7.17 8.38 -11.85
CA GLU A 58 -8.06 9.56 -11.84
C GLU A 58 -9.45 9.24 -11.29
N LYS A 59 -10.07 8.14 -11.75
CA LYS A 59 -11.38 7.67 -11.25
C LYS A 59 -11.38 7.25 -9.77
N TYR A 60 -10.20 7.06 -9.17
CA TYR A 60 -10.01 6.71 -7.76
C TYR A 60 -9.46 7.88 -6.93
N GLY A 61 -9.32 9.08 -7.50
CA GLY A 61 -8.80 10.27 -6.81
C GLY A 61 -7.31 10.53 -7.01
N ASP A 62 -6.67 9.86 -7.97
CA ASP A 62 -5.26 10.06 -8.35
C ASP A 62 -4.29 9.96 -7.16
N SER A 63 -3.57 11.04 -6.83
CA SER A 63 -2.59 11.10 -5.75
C SER A 63 -3.22 10.96 -4.37
N LEU A 64 -4.47 11.41 -4.21
CA LEU A 64 -5.20 11.34 -2.94
C LEU A 64 -5.35 9.89 -2.46
N LEU A 65 -5.37 8.93 -3.39
CA LEU A 65 -5.45 7.52 -3.05
C LEU A 65 -4.32 7.12 -2.10
N PHE A 66 -3.12 7.68 -2.26
CA PHE A 66 -1.94 7.36 -1.44
C PHE A 66 -1.88 8.11 -0.11
N GLU A 67 -2.83 9.01 0.15
CA GLU A 67 -2.96 9.78 1.39
C GLU A 67 -4.12 9.26 2.27
N CYS A 68 -4.89 8.28 1.78
CA CYS A 68 -6.07 7.74 2.45
C CYS A 68 -5.83 6.36 3.08
N ASN A 69 -6.62 6.02 4.11
CA ASN A 69 -6.72 4.65 4.62
C ASN A 69 -7.67 3.84 3.74
N ILE A 70 -7.16 3.29 2.63
CA ILE A 70 -7.97 2.73 1.56
C ILE A 70 -8.82 1.53 2.02
N SER A 71 -10.09 1.50 1.62
CA SER A 71 -10.97 0.35 1.86
C SER A 71 -10.65 -0.88 1.00
N ASN A 72 -10.86 -2.07 1.58
CA ASN A 72 -10.67 -3.36 0.90
C ASN A 72 -11.52 -3.49 -0.38
N THR A 73 -12.69 -2.86 -0.44
CA THR A 73 -13.56 -2.88 -1.62
C THR A 73 -12.90 -2.22 -2.83
N ILE A 74 -12.23 -1.08 -2.61
CA ILE A 74 -11.55 -0.33 -3.66
C ILE A 74 -10.29 -1.08 -4.10
N LEU A 75 -9.52 -1.60 -3.14
CA LEU A 75 -8.38 -2.47 -3.44
C LEU A 75 -8.79 -3.65 -4.33
N HIS A 76 -9.90 -4.32 -4.02
CA HIS A 76 -10.41 -5.42 -4.85
C HIS A 76 -10.84 -4.96 -6.26
N GLU A 77 -11.47 -3.79 -6.38
CA GLU A 77 -11.84 -3.24 -7.70
C GLU A 77 -10.60 -2.92 -8.54
N ILE A 78 -9.56 -2.37 -7.91
CA ILE A 78 -8.27 -2.09 -8.57
C ILE A 78 -7.59 -3.41 -8.94
N ALA A 79 -7.55 -4.40 -8.05
CA ALA A 79 -6.94 -5.71 -8.30
C ALA A 79 -7.53 -6.41 -9.53
N ASN A 80 -8.85 -6.34 -9.70
CA ASN A 80 -9.55 -6.91 -10.86
C ASN A 80 -9.12 -6.29 -12.20
N LYS A 81 -8.59 -5.05 -12.18
CA LYS A 81 -8.18 -4.31 -13.38
C LYS A 81 -6.66 -4.26 -13.55
N ASN A 82 -5.93 -4.20 -12.44
CA ASN A 82 -4.49 -4.04 -12.41
C ASN A 82 -3.92 -4.55 -11.07
N ILE A 83 -3.47 -5.81 -11.10
CA ILE A 83 -2.85 -6.49 -9.94
C ILE A 83 -1.62 -5.72 -9.45
N PHE A 84 -0.79 -5.20 -10.36
CA PHE A 84 0.39 -4.41 -9.99
C PHE A 84 0.03 -3.19 -9.15
N LEU A 85 -1.00 -2.42 -9.55
CA LEU A 85 -1.45 -1.26 -8.77
C LEU A 85 -1.98 -1.68 -7.41
N SER A 86 -2.75 -2.76 -7.34
CA SER A 86 -3.22 -3.30 -6.05
C SER A 86 -2.05 -3.62 -5.13
N ASP A 87 -1.03 -4.32 -5.64
CA ASP A 87 0.16 -4.68 -4.85
C ASP A 87 0.95 -3.45 -4.38
N VAL A 88 1.07 -2.44 -5.24
CA VAL A 88 1.75 -1.18 -4.92
C VAL A 88 1.01 -0.43 -3.81
N ILE A 89 -0.31 -0.33 -3.92
CA ILE A 89 -1.15 0.36 -2.97
C ILE A 89 -1.12 -0.36 -1.61
N SER A 90 -1.27 -1.69 -1.59
CA SER A 90 -1.18 -2.47 -0.36
C SER A 90 0.17 -2.29 0.32
N ALA A 91 1.28 -2.41 -0.42
CA ALA A 91 2.62 -2.22 0.14
C ALA A 91 2.83 -0.80 0.69
N TRP A 92 2.28 0.22 0.05
CA TRP A 92 2.33 1.59 0.54
C TRP A 92 1.54 1.77 1.84
N SER A 93 0.30 1.28 1.85
CA SER A 93 -0.60 1.34 3.01
C SER A 93 0.00 0.63 4.23
N ASP A 94 0.64 -0.52 4.03
CA ASP A 94 1.36 -1.25 5.08
C ASP A 94 2.48 -0.39 5.70
N VAL A 95 3.23 0.35 4.89
CA VAL A 95 4.32 1.21 5.40
C VAL A 95 3.77 2.45 6.08
N THR A 96 2.79 3.13 5.49
CA THR A 96 2.28 4.42 6.01
C THR A 96 1.44 4.26 7.26
N HIS A 97 0.55 3.27 7.35
CA HIS A 97 -0.28 3.09 8.55
C HIS A 97 0.50 2.55 9.75
N ASN A 98 1.57 1.77 9.52
CA ASN A 98 2.45 1.36 10.61
C ASN A 98 3.26 2.54 11.19
N LEU A 99 3.43 3.63 10.43
CA LEU A 99 4.09 4.86 10.87
C LEU A 99 3.12 5.84 11.58
N GLU A 100 1.82 5.78 11.32
CA GLU A 100 0.77 6.66 11.87
C GLU A 100 0.38 6.38 13.34
N THR A 101 1.28 5.83 14.16
CA THR A 101 1.00 5.55 15.58
C THR A 101 0.81 6.80 16.46
N GLN A 102 0.92 8.02 15.91
CA GLN A 102 0.73 9.24 16.67
C GLN A 102 -0.03 10.31 15.87
N THR A 103 -1.27 10.54 16.30
CA THR A 103 -1.92 11.87 16.31
C THR A 103 -1.89 12.65 15.00
N SER A 104 -2.77 12.33 14.06
CA SER A 104 -3.16 13.31 13.03
C SER A 104 -4.67 13.28 12.83
N SER A 105 -5.37 14.25 13.42
CA SER A 105 -6.80 14.50 13.24
C SER A 105 -7.17 14.97 11.82
N LYS A 106 -6.30 14.75 10.83
CA LYS A 106 -6.46 15.12 9.43
C LYS A 106 -6.44 13.85 8.59
N THR A 107 -7.59 13.22 8.54
CA THR A 107 -7.82 12.04 7.71
C THR A 107 -8.57 12.47 6.45
N PHE A 108 -8.09 12.07 5.28
CA PHE A 108 -8.82 12.30 4.04
C PHE A 108 -10.09 11.45 4.01
N LEU A 109 -11.22 12.08 3.65
CA LEU A 109 -12.56 11.49 3.61
C LEU A 109 -12.73 10.49 2.46
N TRP A 110 -12.14 10.78 1.30
CA TRP A 110 -12.36 10.00 0.09
C TRP A 110 -11.75 8.60 0.21
N ASN A 111 -12.51 7.55 -0.11
CA ASN A 111 -12.03 6.16 -0.12
C ASN A 111 -11.52 5.61 1.22
N ASN A 112 -11.82 6.29 2.32
CA ASN A 112 -11.34 5.92 3.65
C ASN A 112 -12.20 4.83 4.31
N LYS A 113 -11.58 3.73 4.73
CA LYS A 113 -12.27 2.60 5.38
C LYS A 113 -12.84 2.94 6.75
N ASP A 114 -12.22 3.88 7.46
CA ASP A 114 -12.64 4.30 8.80
C ASP A 114 -13.84 5.28 8.75
N ILE A 115 -14.15 5.82 7.57
CA ILE A 115 -15.25 6.77 7.35
C ILE A 115 -16.25 6.18 6.35
N THR A 116 -16.85 5.05 6.73
CA THR A 116 -17.93 4.40 5.96
C THR A 116 -19.17 4.17 6.83
N SER A 117 -20.35 4.20 6.22
CA SER A 117 -21.58 3.66 6.81
C SER A 117 -22.12 2.59 5.87
N ASN A 118 -22.32 1.37 6.40
CA ASN A 118 -22.65 0.18 5.62
C ASN A 118 -21.71 -0.08 4.43
N ASN A 119 -20.38 0.06 4.62
CA ASN A 119 -19.34 -0.15 3.60
C ASN A 119 -19.44 0.77 2.35
N LYS A 120 -20.13 1.91 2.45
CA LYS A 120 -20.15 2.93 1.40
C LYS A 120 -19.60 4.25 1.93
N THR A 121 -18.82 4.93 1.09
CA THR A 121 -18.30 6.28 1.35
C THR A 121 -19.47 7.26 1.46
N PHE A 122 -19.44 8.15 2.46
CA PHE A 122 -20.45 9.20 2.61
C PHE A 122 -20.34 10.22 1.48
N PHE A 123 -21.46 10.47 0.78
CA PHE A 123 -21.61 11.64 -0.10
C PHE A 123 -22.74 12.51 0.44
N TYR A 124 -22.38 13.65 1.05
CA TYR A 124 -23.34 14.67 1.48
C TYR A 124 -23.46 15.72 0.40
N LYS A 125 -24.55 15.64 -0.39
CA LYS A 125 -24.86 16.60 -1.45
C LYS A 125 -24.87 18.05 -0.93
N ASP A 126 -25.41 18.26 0.27
CA ASP A 126 -25.48 19.58 0.90
C ASP A 126 -24.11 20.17 1.22
N TRP A 127 -23.09 19.35 1.52
CA TRP A 127 -21.73 19.83 1.79
C TRP A 127 -21.03 20.22 0.49
N TYR A 128 -21.20 19.38 -0.53
CA TYR A 128 -20.71 19.66 -1.88
C TYR A 128 -21.28 20.97 -2.43
N GLU A 129 -22.58 21.20 -2.30
CA GLU A 129 -23.24 22.45 -2.72
C GLU A 129 -22.77 23.67 -1.91
N ARG A 130 -22.33 23.47 -0.67
CA ARG A 130 -21.78 24.52 0.20
C ARG A 130 -20.27 24.71 0.03
N SER A 131 -19.62 23.96 -0.86
CA SER A 131 -18.17 23.97 -1.05
C SER A 131 -17.38 23.70 0.25
N ILE A 132 -17.92 22.82 1.09
CA ILE A 132 -17.29 22.25 2.29
C ILE A 132 -16.74 20.88 1.93
#